data_AF-A0A4Q8TDM3-F1
#
_entry.id   AF-A0A4Q8TDM3-F1
#
_cell.length_a   1.000
_cell.length_b   1.000
_cell.length_c   1.000
_cell.angle_alpha   90.00
_cell.angle_beta   90.00
_cell.angle_gamma   90.00
#
_symmetry.space_group_name_H-M   'P 1'
#
loop_
_entity.id
_entity.type
_entity.pdbx_description
1 polymer ?
#
loop_
_entity_poly.entity_id
_entity_poly.type
_entity_poly.pdbx_seq_one_letter_code
_entity_poly.pdbx_strand_id
1 'polypeptide(L)'
;MDVPSAPLYFPGHPVPDSATRRRYRALARSAPWLSTSINLEIQVPTQLAQQQLNLAGTVTVKIRGREAIAVHSAEGELLFQKETFSAQRSRGYVASTNASWQLPSELSTPVFTADQLVLRRPEISGFGTLLPIEYWQAILDPVELAGAEPASLDLAFDHPTYIHEAVELIHEGRPALAAVLSAGHTYQPAVAHCPLVPENTRTLVVLDQHTGICLLRKVITEDGSAPVAPDLTARVIAQDEYYINSQFQKVHWLDQPTVNP
;
A
#
# COMPACT_ATOMS: atom_id res chain seq x y z
N MET A 1 -5.94 -27.95 -28.78
CA MET A 1 -7.24 -27.54 -28.24
C MET A 1 -7.08 -26.09 -27.83
N ASP A 2 -7.58 -25.16 -28.65
CA ASP A 2 -7.54 -23.72 -28.33
C ASP A 2 -8.43 -23.49 -27.12
N VAL A 3 -7.81 -23.13 -26.00
CA VAL A 3 -8.52 -22.60 -24.84
C VAL A 3 -9.11 -21.26 -25.30
N PRO A 4 -10.43 -21.04 -25.19
CA PRO A 4 -10.99 -19.74 -25.54
C PRO A 4 -10.29 -18.68 -24.68
N SER A 5 -9.63 -17.73 -25.33
CA SER A 5 -8.97 -16.62 -24.66
C SER A 5 -10.03 -15.83 -23.90
N ALA A 6 -9.90 -15.77 -22.57
CA ALA A 6 -10.77 -14.95 -21.72
C ALA A 6 -10.84 -13.51 -22.28
N PRO A 7 -12.00 -12.84 -22.20
CA PRO A 7 -12.14 -11.49 -22.72
C PRO A 7 -11.13 -10.54 -22.07
N LEU A 8 -10.53 -9.66 -22.89
CA LEU A 8 -9.64 -8.61 -22.42
C LEU A 8 -10.41 -7.62 -21.56
N TYR A 9 -9.80 -7.20 -20.45
CA TYR A 9 -10.39 -6.20 -19.58
C TYR A 9 -10.19 -4.78 -20.12
N PHE A 10 -9.06 -4.52 -20.80
CA PHE A 10 -8.73 -3.25 -21.42
C PHE A 10 -8.68 -3.39 -22.95
N PRO A 11 -9.84 -3.41 -23.64
CA PRO A 11 -9.87 -3.58 -25.08
C PRO A 11 -9.14 -2.43 -25.79
N GLY A 12 -8.30 -2.77 -26.77
CA GLY A 12 -7.53 -1.80 -27.56
C GLY A 12 -6.19 -1.39 -26.94
N HIS A 13 -5.86 -1.85 -25.73
CA HIS A 13 -4.53 -1.65 -25.15
C HIS A 13 -3.57 -2.78 -25.57
N PRO A 14 -2.30 -2.47 -25.89
CA PRO A 14 -1.33 -3.50 -26.22
C PRO A 14 -1.00 -4.35 -24.99
N VAL A 15 -0.57 -5.58 -25.24
CA VAL A 15 0.02 -6.43 -24.19
C VAL A 15 1.18 -5.66 -23.54
N PRO A 16 1.28 -5.58 -22.21
CA PRO A 16 2.32 -4.82 -21.55
C PRO A 16 3.70 -5.37 -21.93
N ASP A 17 4.66 -4.48 -22.11
CA ASP A 17 6.06 -4.84 -22.35
C ASP A 17 6.80 -5.13 -21.02
N SER A 18 8.10 -5.43 -21.09
CA SER A 18 8.90 -5.68 -19.87
C SER A 18 9.02 -4.44 -18.99
N ALA A 19 9.15 -3.25 -19.60
CA ALA A 19 9.29 -1.99 -18.87
C ALA A 19 8.04 -1.66 -18.05
N THR A 20 6.85 -1.80 -18.65
CA THR A 20 5.57 -1.59 -17.98
C THR A 20 5.38 -2.53 -16.80
N ARG A 21 5.69 -3.82 -16.99
CA ARG A 21 5.62 -4.81 -15.90
C ARG A 21 6.59 -4.49 -14.76
N ARG A 22 7.82 -4.07 -15.07
CA ARG A 22 8.81 -3.64 -14.07
C ARG A 22 8.34 -2.40 -13.31
N ARG A 23 7.79 -1.41 -14.02
CA ARG A 23 7.26 -0.19 -13.41
C ARG A 23 6.09 -0.48 -12.47
N TYR A 24 5.15 -1.35 -12.86
CA TYR A 24 4.04 -1.76 -12.00
C TYR A 24 4.52 -2.37 -10.68
N ARG A 25 5.47 -3.31 -10.77
CA ARG A 25 6.05 -3.95 -9.58
C ARG A 25 6.85 -2.96 -8.74
N ALA A 26 7.66 -2.11 -9.38
CA ALA A 26 8.41 -1.07 -8.67
C ALA A 26 7.46 -0.11 -7.93
N LEU A 27 6.33 0.28 -8.53
CA LEU A 27 5.32 1.11 -7.89
C LEU A 27 4.71 0.43 -6.66
N ALA A 28 4.26 -0.82 -6.80
CA ALA A 28 3.73 -1.61 -5.68
C ALA A 28 4.75 -1.78 -4.54
N ARG A 29 6.04 -1.94 -4.90
CA ARG A 29 7.16 -2.04 -3.97
C ARG A 29 7.43 -0.73 -3.23
N SER A 30 7.08 0.42 -3.83
CA SER A 30 7.45 1.75 -3.35
C SER A 30 6.57 2.26 -2.22
N ALA A 31 5.34 1.76 -2.10
CA ALA A 31 4.54 2.01 -0.92
C ALA A 31 5.20 1.34 0.32
N PRO A 32 5.19 1.98 1.50
CA PRO A 32 4.63 3.30 1.80
C PRO A 32 5.66 4.45 1.72
N TRP A 33 6.84 4.26 1.11
CA TRP A 33 7.92 5.26 1.12
C TRP A 33 7.73 6.46 0.18
N LEU A 34 6.72 6.43 -0.69
CA LEU A 34 6.40 7.57 -1.56
C LEU A 34 5.63 8.68 -0.83
N SER A 35 5.23 8.46 0.42
CA SER A 35 4.52 9.45 1.23
C SER A 35 5.00 9.45 2.68
N THR A 36 5.00 10.63 3.28
CA THR A 36 5.25 10.86 4.71
C THR A 36 3.96 10.80 5.53
N SER A 37 2.84 11.22 4.93
CA SER A 37 1.51 11.10 5.51
C SER A 37 0.46 10.92 4.42
N ILE A 38 -0.65 10.28 4.76
CA ILE A 38 -1.72 9.97 3.83
C ILE A 38 -3.06 10.10 4.54
N ASN A 39 -4.01 10.76 3.88
CA ASN A 39 -5.42 10.81 4.26
C ASN A 39 -6.22 10.06 3.19
N LEU A 40 -6.93 9.02 3.59
CA LEU A 40 -7.65 8.10 2.74
C LEU A 40 -9.11 8.02 3.16
N GLU A 41 -9.99 7.78 2.22
CA GLU A 41 -11.25 7.11 2.48
C GLU A 41 -11.11 5.63 2.11
N ILE A 42 -11.53 4.73 2.99
CA ILE A 42 -11.54 3.29 2.72
C ILE A 42 -12.97 2.79 2.88
N GLN A 43 -13.46 2.08 1.87
CA GLN A 43 -14.73 1.35 1.97
C GLN A 43 -14.46 0.00 2.62
N VAL A 44 -14.96 -0.20 3.84
CA VAL A 44 -14.83 -1.46 4.57
C VAL A 44 -15.92 -2.43 4.10
N PRO A 45 -15.55 -3.57 3.47
CA PRO A 45 -16.54 -4.57 3.07
C PRO A 45 -17.24 -5.16 4.29
N THR A 46 -18.54 -5.47 4.17
CA THR A 46 -19.34 -6.01 5.28
C THR A 46 -18.78 -7.32 5.84
N GLN A 47 -18.15 -8.13 4.98
CA GLN A 47 -17.50 -9.40 5.36
C GLN A 47 -16.20 -9.20 6.17
N LEU A 48 -15.58 -8.02 6.08
CA LEU A 48 -14.33 -7.67 6.76
C LEU A 48 -14.54 -6.59 7.83
N ALA A 49 -15.79 -6.25 8.14
CA ALA A 49 -16.14 -5.23 9.12
C ALA A 49 -15.79 -5.72 10.54
N GLN A 50 -15.30 -4.81 11.38
CA GLN A 50 -15.03 -5.08 12.79
C GLN A 50 -16.09 -4.40 13.66
N GLN A 51 -17.11 -5.16 14.03
CA GLN A 51 -18.24 -4.67 14.83
C GLN A 51 -17.81 -4.11 16.18
N GLN A 52 -16.79 -4.70 16.83
CA GLN A 52 -16.31 -4.25 18.15
C GLN A 52 -15.70 -2.84 18.12
N LEU A 53 -15.17 -2.41 16.97
CA LEU A 53 -14.57 -1.08 16.79
C LEU A 53 -15.47 -0.14 15.99
N ASN A 54 -16.71 -0.55 15.70
CA ASN A 54 -17.63 0.17 14.80
C ASN A 54 -17.00 0.52 13.43
N LEU A 55 -16.06 -0.31 12.94
CA LEU A 55 -15.41 -0.11 11.66
C LEU A 55 -16.20 -0.83 10.57
N ALA A 56 -17.14 -0.09 9.96
CA ALA A 56 -17.98 -0.54 8.86
C ALA A 56 -18.29 0.63 7.90
N GLY A 57 -18.64 0.31 6.65
CA GLY A 57 -18.96 1.32 5.65
C GLY A 57 -17.74 2.13 5.21
N THR A 58 -17.94 3.40 4.85
CA THR A 58 -16.84 4.30 4.48
C THR A 58 -16.24 4.93 5.73
N VAL A 59 -14.92 4.79 5.90
CA VAL A 59 -14.17 5.41 6.99
C VAL A 59 -13.06 6.30 6.45
N THR A 60 -12.75 7.37 7.17
CA THR A 60 -11.61 8.23 6.87
C THR A 60 -10.40 7.79 7.70
N VAL A 61 -9.29 7.47 7.04
CA VAL A 61 -8.07 6.96 7.65
C VAL A 61 -6.93 7.93 7.40
N LYS A 62 -6.35 8.46 8.48
CA LYS A 62 -5.15 9.29 8.42
C LYS A 62 -3.97 8.51 8.97
N ILE A 63 -2.88 8.44 8.21
CA ILE A 63 -1.66 7.73 8.56
C ILE A 63 -0.48 8.68 8.45
N ARG A 64 0.42 8.64 9.45
CA ARG A 64 1.69 9.35 9.41
C ARG A 64 2.83 8.33 9.49
N GLY A 65 3.51 8.15 8.36
CA GLY A 65 4.53 7.13 8.18
C GLY A 65 4.03 5.75 8.60
N ARG A 66 4.81 5.09 9.46
CA ARG A 66 4.45 3.80 10.08
C ARG A 66 4.33 3.93 11.60
N GLU A 67 4.05 5.14 12.09
CA GLU A 67 4.13 5.48 13.50
C GLU A 67 2.76 5.82 14.08
N ALA A 68 1.87 6.48 13.33
CA ALA A 68 0.58 6.90 13.85
C ALA A 68 -0.55 6.68 12.83
N ILE A 69 -1.73 6.36 13.37
CA ILE A 69 -2.98 6.22 12.64
C ILE A 69 -4.14 6.81 13.44
N ALA A 70 -5.07 7.46 12.74
CA ALA A 70 -6.39 7.81 13.25
C ALA A 70 -7.46 7.43 12.22
N VAL A 71 -8.56 6.88 12.70
CA VAL A 71 -9.70 6.44 11.91
C VAL A 71 -10.94 7.16 12.39
N HIS A 72 -11.66 7.76 11.45
CA HIS A 72 -12.91 8.45 11.71
C HIS A 72 -14.05 7.81 10.93
N SER A 73 -15.26 7.86 11.47
CA SER A 73 -16.48 7.49 10.74
C SER A 73 -16.75 8.46 9.58
N ALA A 74 -17.75 8.15 8.76
CA ALA A 74 -18.22 9.06 7.70
C ALA A 74 -18.73 10.40 8.25
N GLU A 75 -19.24 10.40 9.49
CA GLU A 75 -19.71 11.58 10.22
C GLU A 75 -18.58 12.35 10.92
N GLY A 76 -17.35 11.82 10.88
CA GLY A 76 -16.17 12.43 11.51
C GLY A 76 -15.93 12.05 12.97
N GLU A 77 -16.65 11.07 13.51
CA GLU A 77 -16.42 10.55 14.87
C GLU A 77 -15.12 9.74 14.92
N LEU A 78 -14.27 9.94 15.93
CA LEU A 78 -13.04 9.16 16.10
C LEU A 78 -13.36 7.74 16.57
N LEU A 79 -13.09 6.75 15.71
CA LEU A 79 -13.35 5.32 15.97
C LEU A 79 -12.12 4.60 16.53
N PHE A 80 -10.94 4.94 16.02
CA PHE A 80 -9.68 4.30 16.41
C PHE A 80 -8.52 5.27 16.31
N GLN A 81 -7.59 5.20 17.26
CA GLN A 81 -6.34 5.94 17.21
C GLN A 81 -5.24 5.10 17.84
N LYS A 82 -4.09 5.06 17.18
CA LYS A 82 -2.88 4.44 17.74
C LYS A 82 -1.66 5.21 17.32
N GLU A 83 -0.76 5.41 18.28
CA GLU A 83 0.57 5.95 18.05
C GLU A 83 1.58 4.97 18.64
N THR A 84 2.50 4.53 17.79
CA THR A 84 3.68 3.79 18.19
C THR A 84 4.76 4.84 18.31
N PHE A 85 5.04 5.26 19.55
CA PHE A 85 6.29 5.98 19.79
C PHE A 85 7.41 5.04 19.40
N SER A 86 8.13 5.35 18.32
CA SER A 86 9.45 4.75 18.09
C SER A 86 10.20 4.95 19.39
N ALA A 87 10.42 3.84 20.12
CA ALA A 87 11.23 3.84 21.31
C ALA A 87 12.54 4.49 20.93
N GLN A 88 12.79 5.69 21.47
CA GLN A 88 14.07 6.36 21.38
C GLN A 88 14.69 6.35 19.96
N ARG A 89 14.45 7.42 19.19
CA ARG A 89 15.61 8.11 18.61
C ARG A 89 16.45 8.59 19.79
N SER A 90 17.11 7.66 20.48
CA SER A 90 17.89 7.99 21.66
C SER A 90 18.90 9.00 21.18
N ARG A 91 19.02 10.05 21.98
CA ARG A 91 20.23 10.85 22.10
C ARG A 91 21.42 9.98 22.55
N GLY A 92 21.61 8.80 21.95
CA GLY A 92 22.78 7.93 22.08
C GLY A 92 23.90 8.35 21.13
N TYR A 93 23.84 9.57 20.59
CA TYR A 93 24.95 10.16 19.84
C TYR A 93 26.09 10.66 20.75
N VAL A 94 25.96 10.56 22.07
CA VAL A 94 26.99 10.99 23.02
C VAL A 94 27.05 10.04 24.22
N ALA A 95 27.86 8.98 24.11
CA ALA A 95 28.70 8.44 25.20
C ALA A 95 29.51 7.22 24.69
N SER A 96 30.72 7.51 24.22
CA SER A 96 31.94 6.72 24.44
C SER A 96 31.81 5.21 24.71
N THR A 97 31.78 4.40 23.66
CA THR A 97 32.51 3.12 23.61
C THR A 97 33.01 2.93 22.18
N ASN A 98 34.20 2.35 21.99
CA ASN A 98 34.89 2.17 20.69
C ASN A 98 34.15 1.25 19.68
N ALA A 99 32.86 1.00 19.85
CA ALA A 99 32.00 0.22 18.95
C ALA A 99 31.19 1.09 17.96
N SER A 100 31.39 2.42 17.97
CA SER A 100 30.49 3.43 17.36
C SER A 100 30.51 3.56 15.82
N TRP A 101 31.04 2.57 15.07
CA TRP A 101 31.01 2.58 13.60
C TRP A 101 30.15 1.48 12.99
N GLN A 102 29.55 0.62 13.80
CA GLN A 102 28.55 -0.32 13.32
C GLN A 102 27.18 0.35 13.39
N LEU A 103 26.74 0.90 12.26
CA LEU A 103 25.33 1.19 12.05
C LEU A 103 24.53 -0.06 12.43
N PRO A 104 23.46 0.05 13.24
CA PRO A 104 22.51 -1.05 13.39
C PRO A 104 22.09 -1.50 12.00
N SER A 105 22.18 -2.81 11.71
CA SER A 105 21.82 -3.41 10.41
C SER A 105 20.36 -3.17 10.00
N GLU A 106 19.56 -2.58 10.89
CA GLU A 106 18.13 -2.33 10.79
C GLU A 106 17.78 -0.90 10.30
N LEU A 107 18.78 -0.04 10.07
CA LEU A 107 18.61 1.27 9.42
C LEU A 107 18.82 1.17 7.90
N SER A 108 18.06 0.30 7.23
CA SER A 108 18.06 0.29 5.77
C SER A 108 17.01 1.27 5.25
N THR A 109 17.47 2.37 4.67
CA THR A 109 16.63 3.21 3.81
C THR A 109 16.38 2.46 2.50
N PRO A 110 15.17 2.57 1.90
CA PRO A 110 14.94 1.97 0.59
C PRO A 110 15.93 2.54 -0.45
N VAL A 111 16.32 1.69 -1.39
CA VAL A 111 17.15 2.10 -2.54
C VAL A 111 16.21 2.48 -3.67
N PHE A 112 16.35 3.71 -4.18
CA PHE A 112 15.52 4.22 -5.27
C PHE A 112 16.19 4.05 -6.64
N THR A 113 15.39 3.89 -7.68
CA THR A 113 15.80 4.01 -9.07
C THR A 113 15.89 5.49 -9.48
N ALA A 114 16.36 5.75 -10.71
CA ALA A 114 16.34 7.10 -11.28
C ALA A 114 14.93 7.71 -11.35
N ASP A 115 13.90 6.86 -11.47
CA ASP A 115 12.49 7.26 -11.53
C ASP A 115 11.86 7.45 -10.13
N GLN A 116 12.68 7.48 -9.08
CA GLN A 116 12.25 7.64 -7.67
C GLN A 116 11.31 6.54 -7.17
N LEU A 117 11.33 5.36 -7.81
CA LEU A 117 10.65 4.17 -7.33
C LEU A 117 11.62 3.27 -6.56
N VAL A 118 11.14 2.53 -5.58
CA VAL A 118 11.94 1.62 -4.77
C VAL A 118 12.40 0.44 -5.62
N LEU A 119 13.72 0.36 -5.81
CA LEU A 119 14.41 -0.81 -6.34
C LEU A 119 14.46 -1.90 -5.27
N ARG A 120 15.05 -1.61 -4.10
CA ARG A 120 15.24 -2.56 -3.01
C ARG A 120 14.60 -2.06 -1.73
N ARG A 121 13.76 -2.89 -1.12
CA ARG A 121 13.12 -2.60 0.17
C ARG A 121 14.02 -3.00 1.33
N PRO A 122 13.96 -2.26 2.45
CA PRO A 122 14.45 -2.77 3.72
C PRO A 122 13.54 -3.90 4.24
N GLU A 123 14.11 -4.81 5.01
CA GLU A 123 13.37 -5.88 5.69
C GLU A 123 12.70 -5.29 6.93
N ILE A 124 11.39 -5.00 6.82
CA ILE A 124 10.56 -4.41 7.88
C ILE A 124 9.21 -5.13 7.94
N SER A 125 8.56 -5.12 9.10
CA SER A 125 7.26 -5.76 9.34
C SER A 125 6.05 -4.99 8.78
N GLY A 126 6.22 -4.18 7.74
CA GLY A 126 5.16 -3.33 7.20
C GLY A 126 4.64 -2.33 8.24
N PHE A 127 3.33 -2.35 8.52
CA PHE A 127 2.68 -1.54 9.56
C PHE A 127 2.54 -2.26 10.92
N GLY A 128 2.95 -3.53 11.02
CA GLY A 128 2.92 -4.30 12.27
C GLY A 128 1.55 -4.28 12.96
N THR A 129 1.52 -3.91 14.24
CA THR A 129 0.26 -3.84 15.01
C THR A 129 -0.43 -2.48 14.91
N LEU A 130 0.03 -1.56 14.05
CA LEU A 130 -0.52 -0.21 13.98
C LEU A 130 -1.98 -0.21 13.51
N LEU A 131 -2.32 -1.06 12.54
CA LEU A 131 -3.61 -1.07 11.87
C LEU A 131 -4.67 -1.79 12.71
N PRO A 132 -5.89 -1.24 12.84
CA PRO A 132 -6.98 -1.91 13.53
C PRO A 132 -7.55 -3.09 12.72
N ILE A 133 -7.43 -3.03 11.39
CA ILE A 133 -7.88 -4.08 10.47
C ILE A 133 -6.69 -4.58 9.64
N GLU A 134 -6.43 -5.88 9.69
CA GLU A 134 -5.23 -6.48 9.08
C GLU A 134 -5.17 -6.28 7.56
N TYR A 135 -6.28 -6.46 6.83
CA TYR A 135 -6.27 -6.36 5.36
C TYR A 135 -5.88 -4.97 4.83
N TRP A 136 -5.93 -3.91 5.65
CA TRP A 136 -5.43 -2.60 5.25
C TRP A 136 -3.94 -2.61 4.94
N GLN A 137 -3.17 -3.56 5.49
CA GLN A 137 -1.78 -3.79 5.11
C GLN A 137 -1.67 -4.04 3.61
N ALA A 138 -2.56 -4.84 3.01
CA ALA A 138 -2.55 -5.14 1.58
C ALA A 138 -2.90 -3.90 0.73
N ILE A 139 -3.76 -3.01 1.23
CA ILE A 139 -4.10 -1.75 0.57
C ILE A 139 -2.91 -0.78 0.60
N LEU A 140 -2.37 -0.55 1.80
CA LEU A 140 -1.38 0.48 2.08
C LEU A 140 0.05 0.10 1.62
N ASP A 141 0.30 -1.19 1.47
CA ASP A 141 1.60 -1.74 1.13
C ASP A 141 1.42 -2.99 0.25
N PRO A 142 1.05 -2.83 -1.03
CA PRO A 142 0.78 -3.92 -1.97
C PRO A 142 2.05 -4.65 -2.46
N VAL A 143 3.05 -4.80 -1.60
CA VAL A 143 4.37 -5.39 -1.91
C VAL A 143 4.28 -6.82 -2.45
N GLU A 144 3.26 -7.56 -2.04
CA GLU A 144 2.99 -8.93 -2.50
C GLU A 144 2.85 -9.03 -4.03
N LEU A 145 2.56 -7.92 -4.73
CA LEU A 145 2.50 -7.87 -6.19
C LEU A 145 3.89 -7.84 -6.83
N ALA A 146 4.89 -7.31 -6.14
CA ALA A 146 6.19 -6.93 -6.68
C ALA A 146 7.29 -7.98 -6.52
N GLY A 147 7.26 -8.71 -5.41
CA GLY A 147 8.32 -9.63 -5.02
C GLY A 147 9.63 -8.94 -4.61
N ALA A 148 10.60 -9.75 -4.19
CA ALA A 148 11.91 -9.29 -3.78
C ALA A 148 12.75 -8.80 -4.97
N GLU A 149 13.57 -7.78 -4.73
CA GLU A 149 14.43 -7.17 -5.74
C GLU A 149 15.72 -6.63 -5.10
N PRO A 150 16.92 -6.85 -5.67
CA PRO A 150 17.17 -7.65 -6.88
C PRO A 150 16.79 -9.12 -6.68
N ALA A 151 16.24 -9.75 -7.72
CA ALA A 151 15.93 -11.17 -7.67
C ALA A 151 17.21 -11.98 -7.41
N SER A 152 17.12 -13.04 -6.62
CA SER A 152 18.25 -13.96 -6.44
C SER A 152 18.61 -14.56 -7.78
N LEU A 153 19.91 -14.64 -8.10
CA LEU A 153 20.40 -15.24 -9.34
C LEU A 153 20.00 -16.73 -9.46
N ASP A 154 19.79 -17.40 -8.33
CA ASP A 154 19.33 -18.80 -8.26
C ASP A 154 17.83 -18.95 -8.54
N LEU A 155 17.06 -17.86 -8.43
CA LEU A 155 15.62 -17.79 -8.65
C LEU A 155 15.33 -16.91 -9.88
N ALA A 156 15.82 -17.35 -11.04
CA ALA A 156 15.62 -16.64 -12.29
C ALA A 156 14.11 -16.51 -12.60
N PHE A 157 13.60 -15.28 -12.52
CA PHE A 157 12.32 -14.83 -13.07
C PHE A 157 11.01 -15.34 -12.44
N ASP A 158 11.01 -15.81 -11.20
CA ASP A 158 9.75 -16.14 -10.51
C ASP A 158 9.18 -14.90 -9.82
N HIS A 159 8.47 -14.07 -10.59
CA HIS A 159 7.71 -12.96 -10.04
C HIS A 159 6.44 -13.48 -9.37
N PRO A 160 6.04 -12.95 -8.20
CA PRO A 160 4.87 -13.45 -7.48
C PRO A 160 3.55 -13.23 -8.22
N THR A 161 3.52 -12.34 -9.21
CA THR A 161 2.32 -12.10 -10.01
C THR A 161 2.63 -12.07 -11.50
N TYR A 162 1.71 -12.63 -12.28
CA TYR A 162 1.68 -12.49 -13.74
C TYR A 162 0.82 -11.28 -14.10
N ILE A 163 1.39 -10.34 -14.84
CA ILE A 163 0.72 -9.14 -15.34
C ILE A 163 0.27 -9.42 -16.78
N HIS A 164 -1.03 -9.65 -16.96
CA HIS A 164 -1.66 -9.97 -18.24
C HIS A 164 -1.91 -8.73 -19.08
N GLU A 165 -2.46 -7.70 -18.43
CA GLU A 165 -2.81 -6.42 -19.03
C GLU A 165 -2.37 -5.31 -18.07
N ALA A 166 -1.91 -4.18 -18.58
CA ALA A 166 -1.62 -3.01 -17.75
C ALA A 166 -1.84 -1.72 -18.55
N VAL A 167 -2.41 -0.71 -17.89
CA VAL A 167 -2.75 0.58 -18.50
C VAL A 167 -2.62 1.70 -17.49
N GLU A 168 -2.10 2.84 -17.95
CA GLU A 168 -2.16 4.09 -17.20
C GLU A 168 -3.52 4.76 -17.44
N LEU A 169 -4.17 5.19 -16.36
CA LEU A 169 -5.48 5.81 -16.42
C LEU A 169 -5.64 6.86 -15.32
N ILE A 170 -6.75 7.60 -15.36
CA ILE A 170 -7.18 8.42 -14.23
C ILE A 170 -8.23 7.64 -13.44
N HIS A 171 -7.97 7.39 -12.16
CA HIS A 171 -8.89 6.74 -11.23
C HIS A 171 -9.28 7.74 -10.15
N GLU A 172 -10.58 8.06 -10.01
CA GLU A 172 -11.08 9.01 -9.02
C GLU A 172 -10.33 10.36 -9.02
N GLY A 173 -9.98 10.85 -10.22
CA GLY A 173 -9.27 12.12 -10.40
C GLY A 173 -7.76 12.08 -10.19
N ARG A 174 -7.17 10.92 -9.92
CA ARG A 174 -5.72 10.75 -9.72
C ARG A 174 -5.09 9.84 -10.80
N PRO A 175 -3.85 10.11 -11.23
CA PRO A 175 -3.16 9.20 -12.13
C PRO A 175 -2.86 7.89 -11.41
N ALA A 176 -3.25 6.80 -12.06
CA ALA A 176 -3.11 5.45 -11.55
C ALA A 176 -2.57 4.52 -12.64
N LEU A 177 -2.00 3.40 -12.21
CA LEU A 177 -1.59 2.31 -13.08
C LEU A 177 -2.42 1.08 -12.70
N ALA A 178 -3.28 0.66 -13.62
CA ALA A 178 -4.17 -0.47 -13.46
C ALA A 178 -3.58 -1.70 -14.16
N ALA A 179 -3.73 -2.88 -13.56
CA ALA A 179 -3.31 -4.13 -14.15
C ALA A 179 -4.27 -5.28 -13.86
N VAL A 180 -4.36 -6.21 -14.80
CA VAL A 180 -5.02 -7.50 -14.57
C VAL A 180 -3.96 -8.54 -14.24
N LEU A 181 -4.09 -9.13 -13.06
CA LEU A 181 -3.10 -10.00 -12.45
C LEU A 181 -3.64 -11.41 -12.23
N SER A 182 -2.74 -12.40 -12.23
CA SER A 182 -2.97 -13.69 -11.59
C SER A 182 -1.80 -14.03 -10.67
N ALA A 183 -2.06 -14.82 -9.64
CA ALA A 183 -1.03 -15.28 -8.72
C ALA A 183 -0.03 -16.18 -9.46
N GLY A 184 1.27 -15.94 -9.23
CA GLY A 184 2.34 -16.83 -9.62
C GLY A 184 2.60 -17.91 -8.58
N HIS A 185 3.52 -18.84 -8.87
CA HIS A 185 3.84 -19.94 -7.95
C HIS A 185 4.55 -19.47 -6.67
N THR A 186 5.23 -18.32 -6.75
CA THR A 186 5.90 -17.66 -5.62
C THR A 186 5.03 -16.60 -4.94
N TYR A 187 3.76 -16.47 -5.32
CA TYR A 187 2.85 -15.52 -4.69
C TYR A 187 2.70 -15.82 -3.20
N GLN A 188 2.98 -14.83 -2.37
CA GLN A 188 2.75 -14.89 -0.93
C GLN A 188 1.99 -13.63 -0.53
N PRO A 189 0.73 -13.77 -0.05
CA PRO A 189 -0.01 -12.61 0.40
C PRO A 189 0.58 -12.05 1.69
N ALA A 190 0.58 -10.73 1.82
CA ALA A 190 0.94 -10.03 3.05
C ALA A 190 -0.04 -10.36 4.19
N VAL A 191 -1.30 -10.62 3.84
CA VAL A 191 -2.37 -11.03 4.76
C VAL A 191 -3.04 -12.29 4.21
N ALA A 192 -2.80 -13.44 4.83
CA ALA A 192 -3.20 -14.75 4.30
C ALA A 192 -4.69 -14.87 3.95
N HIS A 193 -5.58 -14.26 4.75
CA HIS A 193 -7.02 -14.31 4.54
C HIS A 193 -7.56 -13.18 3.64
N CYS A 194 -6.70 -12.28 3.15
CA CYS A 194 -7.08 -11.21 2.24
C CYS A 194 -5.99 -10.94 1.18
N PRO A 195 -5.69 -11.91 0.30
CA PRO A 195 -4.77 -11.71 -0.81
C PRO A 195 -5.31 -10.65 -1.78
N LEU A 196 -4.43 -9.80 -2.33
CA LEU A 196 -4.82 -8.91 -3.44
C LEU A 196 -5.08 -9.70 -4.72
N VAL A 197 -4.43 -10.86 -4.89
CA VAL A 197 -4.61 -11.73 -6.04
C VAL A 197 -4.94 -13.14 -5.55
N PRO A 198 -6.21 -13.44 -5.25
CA PRO A 198 -6.61 -14.78 -4.84
C PRO A 198 -6.20 -15.86 -5.85
N GLU A 199 -5.90 -17.06 -5.35
CA GLU A 199 -5.48 -18.18 -6.19
C GLU A 199 -6.51 -18.51 -7.28
N ASN A 200 -6.01 -18.90 -8.46
CA ASN A 200 -6.84 -19.27 -9.62
C ASN A 200 -7.84 -18.19 -10.06
N THR A 201 -7.52 -16.91 -9.85
CA THR A 201 -8.35 -15.78 -10.31
C THR A 201 -7.61 -14.87 -11.29
N ARG A 202 -8.39 -14.12 -12.08
CA ARG A 202 -7.93 -12.88 -12.69
C ARG A 202 -8.42 -11.73 -11.82
N THR A 203 -7.53 -10.85 -11.39
CA THR A 203 -7.88 -9.75 -10.49
C THR A 203 -7.40 -8.43 -11.07
N LEU A 204 -8.30 -7.46 -11.17
CA LEU A 204 -7.95 -6.08 -11.45
C LEU A 204 -7.38 -5.44 -10.18
N VAL A 205 -6.18 -4.89 -10.27
CA VAL A 205 -5.57 -4.10 -9.21
C VAL A 205 -5.12 -2.75 -9.76
N VAL A 206 -5.58 -1.66 -9.13
CA VAL A 206 -5.28 -0.27 -9.50
C VAL A 206 -4.40 0.35 -8.44
N LEU A 207 -3.21 0.81 -8.82
CA LEU A 207 -2.25 1.47 -7.94
C LEU A 207 -2.19 2.97 -8.23
N ASP A 208 -2.22 3.81 -7.20
CA ASP A 208 -1.99 5.25 -7.34
C ASP A 208 -0.53 5.51 -7.74
N GLN A 209 -0.29 6.32 -8.78
CA GLN A 209 1.08 6.54 -9.27
C GLN A 209 1.95 7.36 -8.30
N HIS A 210 1.33 8.16 -7.42
CA HIS A 210 2.07 9.04 -6.51
C HIS A 210 2.40 8.39 -5.17
N THR A 211 1.58 7.45 -4.70
CA THR A 211 1.72 6.81 -3.38
C THR A 211 2.06 5.33 -3.47
N GLY A 212 1.75 4.67 -4.60
CA GLY A 212 1.87 3.22 -4.77
C GLY A 212 0.80 2.39 -4.07
N ILE A 213 -0.15 3.02 -3.37
CA ILE A 213 -1.25 2.37 -2.65
C ILE A 213 -2.24 1.74 -3.64
N CYS A 214 -2.82 0.60 -3.24
CA CYS A 214 -3.91 -0.04 -3.96
C CYS A 214 -5.23 0.73 -3.77
N LEU A 215 -5.69 1.40 -4.83
CA LEU A 215 -6.96 2.13 -4.85
C LEU A 215 -8.16 1.20 -5.09
N LEU A 216 -7.96 0.14 -5.87
CA LEU A 216 -9.00 -0.82 -6.19
C LEU A 216 -8.40 -2.22 -6.33
N ARG A 217 -9.02 -3.20 -5.66
CA ARG A 217 -8.84 -4.63 -5.94
C ARG A 217 -10.20 -5.25 -6.26
N LYS A 218 -10.36 -5.79 -7.46
CA LYS A 218 -11.60 -6.41 -7.94
C LYS A 218 -11.34 -7.73 -8.64
N VAL A 219 -11.90 -8.81 -8.09
CA VAL A 219 -11.80 -10.14 -8.72
C VAL A 219 -12.71 -10.17 -9.94
N ILE A 220 -12.15 -10.49 -11.10
CA ILE A 220 -12.89 -10.60 -12.36
C ILE A 220 -13.57 -11.97 -12.34
N THR A 221 -14.90 -11.97 -12.20
CA THR A 221 -15.69 -13.20 -12.27
C THR A 221 -16.24 -13.41 -13.67
N GLU A 222 -16.16 -14.64 -14.14
CA GLU A 222 -16.86 -15.08 -15.35
C GLU A 222 -18.29 -15.51 -14.95
N ASP A 223 -19.27 -15.17 -15.77
CA ASP A 223 -20.65 -15.70 -15.72
C ASP A 223 -21.43 -15.51 -14.41
N GLY A 224 -21.34 -14.33 -13.79
CA GLY A 224 -22.23 -13.95 -12.67
C GLY A 224 -22.02 -14.73 -11.37
N SER A 225 -20.95 -15.52 -11.29
CA SER A 225 -20.52 -16.18 -10.06
C SER A 225 -20.18 -15.14 -9.00
N ALA A 226 -20.49 -15.46 -7.73
CA ALA A 226 -20.09 -14.63 -6.61
C ALA A 226 -18.55 -14.54 -6.55
N PRO A 227 -17.97 -13.35 -6.31
CA PRO A 227 -16.53 -13.20 -6.23
C PRO A 227 -15.98 -13.96 -5.01
N VAL A 228 -14.83 -14.62 -5.21
CA VAL A 228 -14.14 -15.41 -4.17
C VAL A 228 -13.65 -14.53 -3.02
N ALA A 229 -13.47 -13.22 -3.25
CA ALA A 229 -13.10 -12.25 -2.25
C ALA A 229 -13.82 -10.91 -2.51
N PRO A 230 -14.22 -10.16 -1.45
CA PRO A 230 -14.92 -8.88 -1.61
C PRO A 230 -14.02 -7.83 -2.25
N ASP A 231 -14.56 -6.89 -3.03
CA ASP A 231 -13.77 -5.79 -3.59
C ASP A 231 -13.15 -4.93 -2.47
N LEU A 232 -11.92 -4.45 -2.68
CA LEU A 232 -11.27 -3.48 -1.80
C LEU A 232 -11.19 -2.14 -2.52
N THR A 233 -11.66 -1.08 -1.88
CA THR A 233 -11.69 0.26 -2.47
C THR A 233 -11.13 1.27 -1.50
N ALA A 234 -10.18 2.08 -1.96
CA ALA A 234 -9.60 3.19 -1.24
C ALA A 234 -9.46 4.41 -2.16
N ARG A 235 -9.67 5.59 -1.60
CA ARG A 235 -9.55 6.88 -2.29
C ARG A 235 -8.57 7.77 -1.54
N VAL A 236 -7.52 8.22 -2.21
CA VAL A 236 -6.55 9.15 -1.62
C VAL A 236 -7.14 10.56 -1.62
N ILE A 237 -7.39 11.11 -0.44
CA ILE A 237 -7.90 12.47 -0.25
C ILE A 237 -6.76 13.47 -0.25
N ALA A 238 -5.68 13.15 0.47
CA ALA A 238 -4.49 13.98 0.55
C ALA A 238 -3.24 13.14 0.84
N GLN A 239 -2.09 13.69 0.45
CA GLN A 239 -0.76 13.12 0.63
C GLN A 239 0.16 14.21 1.17
N ASP A 240 1.10 13.84 2.04
CA ASP A 240 2.12 14.71 2.63
C ASP A 240 1.54 15.95 3.34
N GLU A 241 0.37 15.79 3.96
CA GLU A 241 -0.17 16.78 4.87
C GLU A 241 0.67 16.85 6.15
N TYR A 242 0.92 18.07 6.61
CA TYR A 242 1.60 18.32 7.87
C TYR A 242 0.64 18.19 9.05
N TYR A 243 0.89 17.21 9.92
CA TYR A 243 0.15 17.02 11.17
C TYR A 243 1.05 17.33 12.37
N ILE A 244 0.74 18.40 13.10
CA ILE A 244 1.60 18.95 14.17
C ILE A 244 1.56 18.08 15.44
N ASN A 245 0.47 17.36 15.65
CA ASN A 245 0.25 16.49 16.80
C ASN A 245 -0.41 15.17 16.38
N SER A 246 -0.39 14.18 17.26
CA SER A 246 -1.06 12.89 17.04
C SER A 246 -2.59 12.98 16.99
N GLN A 247 -3.15 14.18 17.16
CA GLN A 247 -4.58 14.48 17.00
C GLN A 247 -4.95 14.77 15.53
N PHE A 248 -4.00 14.75 14.59
CA PHE A 248 -4.25 14.93 13.15
C PHE A 248 -5.04 16.20 12.80
N GLN A 249 -4.88 17.24 13.62
CA GLN A 249 -5.44 18.56 13.37
C GLN A 249 -4.72 19.19 12.18
N LYS A 250 -5.48 19.64 11.19
CA LYS A 250 -4.95 20.45 10.08
C LYS A 250 -4.73 21.85 10.63
N VAL A 251 -3.48 22.24 10.80
CA VAL A 251 -3.15 23.60 11.26
C VAL A 251 -2.68 24.37 10.05
N HIS A 252 -3.36 25.47 9.72
CA HIS A 252 -2.87 26.35 8.68
C HIS A 252 -1.61 27.05 9.22
N TRP A 253 -0.60 27.29 8.39
CA TRP A 253 0.67 27.90 8.83
C TRP A 253 0.51 29.31 9.44
N LEU A 254 -0.67 29.92 9.31
CA LEU A 254 -1.07 31.19 9.91
C LEU A 254 -1.59 31.08 11.35
N ASP A 255 -1.92 29.87 11.83
CA ASP A 255 -2.51 29.64 13.16
C ASP A 255 -1.47 29.36 14.24
N GLN A 256 -0.19 29.70 14.00
CA GLN A 256 0.81 29.57 15.05
C GLN A 256 0.45 30.50 16.23
N PRO A 257 0.45 30.01 17.48
CA PRO A 257 0.31 30.89 18.62
C PRO A 257 1.48 31.86 18.59
N THR A 258 1.16 33.14 18.46
CA THR A 258 2.11 34.23 18.68
C THR A 258 2.64 34.08 20.10
N VAL A 259 3.90 33.67 20.21
CA VAL A 259 4.61 33.73 21.49
C VAL A 259 4.82 35.21 21.75
N ASN A 260 3.91 35.81 22.51
CA ASN A 260 4.14 37.15 23.05
C ASN A 260 5.31 37.07 24.04
N PRO A 261 6.33 37.94 23.89
CA PRO A 261 7.50 37.97 24.75
C PRO A 261 7.16 38.33 26.20
#